data_AF-A0A6P1BX25-F1
#
_entry.id   AF-A0A6P1BX25-F1
#
_cell.length_a   1.000
_cell.length_b   1.000
_cell.length_c   1.000
_cell.angle_alpha   90.00
_cell.angle_beta   90.00
_cell.angle_gamma   90.00
#
_symmetry.space_group_name_H-M   'P 1'
#
loop_
_entity.id
_entity.type
_entity.pdbx_description
1 polymer ?
#
loop_
_entity_poly.entity_id
_entity_poly.type
_entity_poly.pdbx_seq_one_letter_code
_entity_poly.pdbx_strand_id
1 'polypeptide(L)' 'GDIAIAYETTRREADEEQKPFDHHLSHLAVHGFLHLIGYDHENDDDAEDMEALEREILSTLGIPDPYADRIA' A
#
# COMPACT_ATOMS: atom_id res chain seq x y z
N GLY A 1 11.38 -8.04 -10.87
CA GLY A 1 10.18 -8.85 -11.14
C GLY A 1 9.14 -7.98 -11.81
N ASP A 2 7.90 -8.45 -11.86
CA ASP A 2 6.77 -7.75 -12.46
C ASP A 2 5.69 -7.49 -11.39
N ILE A 3 4.96 -6.39 -11.53
CA ILE A 3 3.81 -6.06 -10.68
C ILE A 3 2.56 -6.12 -11.54
N ALA A 4 1.60 -6.95 -11.16
CA ALA A 4 0.30 -7.06 -11.82
C ALA A 4 -0.80 -6.61 -10.86
N ILE A 5 -1.55 -5.57 -11.22
CA ILE A 5 -2.64 -5.03 -10.41
C ILE A 5 -3.97 -5.25 -11.13
N ALA A 6 -4.91 -5.90 -10.46
CA ALA A 6 -6.23 -6.19 -11.01
C ALA A 6 -7.15 -4.98 -10.87
N TYR A 7 -7.37 -4.25 -11.96
CA TYR A 7 -8.15 -3.01 -11.98
C TYR A 7 -9.52 -3.10 -11.30
N GLU A 8 -10.32 -4.13 -11.64
CA GLU A 8 -11.68 -4.27 -11.08
C GLU A 8 -11.67 -4.47 -9.56
N THR A 9 -10.69 -5.23 -9.06
CA THR A 9 -10.49 -5.47 -7.62
C THR A 9 -10.06 -4.19 -6.93
N THR A 10 -9.01 -3.53 -7.41
CA THR A 10 -8.49 -2.28 -6.84
C THR A 10 -9.55 -1.17 -6.86
N ARG A 11 -10.36 -1.07 -7.92
CA ARG A 11 -11.44 -0.08 -8.00
C ARG A 11 -12.51 -0.34 -6.94
N ARG A 12 -12.91 -1.61 -6.76
CA ARG A 12 -13.89 -2.01 -5.76
C ARG A 12 -13.39 -1.73 -4.35
N GLU A 13 -12.16 -2.11 -4.01
CA GLU A 13 -11.55 -1.87 -2.70
C GLU A 13 -11.46 -0.37 -2.39
N ALA A 14 -11.03 0.45 -3.35
CA ALA A 14 -10.98 1.90 -3.18
C ALA A 14 -12.37 2.49 -2.87
N ASP A 15 -13.42 1.99 -3.53
CA ASP A 15 -14.80 2.42 -3.25
C ASP A 15 -15.30 1.94 -1.86
N GLU A 16 -14.97 0.71 -1.47
CA GLU A 16 -15.35 0.12 -0.17
C GLU A 16 -14.66 0.82 1.01
N GLU A 17 -13.38 1.15 0.87
CA GLU A 17 -12.57 1.85 1.86
C GLU A 17 -12.71 3.38 1.78
N GLN A 18 -13.54 3.88 0.86
CA GLN A 18 -13.75 5.32 0.62
C GLN A 18 -12.44 6.08 0.32
N LYS A 19 -11.49 5.42 -0.32
CA LYS A 19 -10.19 5.97 -0.74
C LYS A 19 -10.27 6.45 -2.20
N PRO A 20 -9.59 7.55 -2.56
CA PRO A 20 -9.36 7.88 -3.96
C PRO A 20 -8.68 6.71 -4.69
N PHE A 21 -9.13 6.40 -5.91
CA PHE A 21 -8.61 5.25 -6.66
C PHE A 21 -7.11 5.36 -6.94
N ASP A 22 -6.64 6.56 -7.27
CA ASP A 22 -5.23 6.86 -7.50
C ASP A 22 -4.38 6.68 -6.24
N HIS A 23 -4.91 6.99 -5.06
CA HIS A 23 -4.24 6.73 -3.79
C HIS A 23 -4.10 5.22 -3.54
N HIS A 24 -5.20 4.46 -3.70
CA HIS A 24 -5.18 3.00 -3.49
C HIS A 24 -4.29 2.29 -4.52
N LEU A 25 -4.34 2.71 -5.79
CA LEU A 25 -3.47 2.18 -6.83
C LEU A 25 -1.98 2.47 -6.54
N SER A 26 -1.67 3.68 -6.07
CA SER A 26 -0.30 4.05 -5.72
C SER A 26 0.20 3.25 -4.53
N HIS A 27 -0.65 3.03 -3.52
CA HIS A 27 -0.35 2.14 -2.40
C HIS A 27 0.00 0.73 -2.88
N LEU A 28 -0.85 0.08 -3.69
CA LEU A 28 -0.58 -1.25 -4.23
C LEU A 28 0.69 -1.31 -5.11
N ALA A 29 0.99 -0.25 -5.85
CA ALA A 29 2.21 -0.17 -6.65
C ALA A 29 3.48 -0.09 -5.78
N VAL A 30 3.45 0.73 -4.73
CA VAL A 30 4.56 0.83 -3.75
C VAL A 30 4.72 -0.48 -3.01
N HIS A 31 3.62 -1.05 -2.52
CA HIS A 31 3.59 -2.34 -1.83
C HIS A 31 4.21 -3.46 -2.70
N GLY A 32 3.73 -3.59 -3.94
CA GLY A 32 4.29 -4.56 -4.89
C GLY A 32 5.77 -4.33 -5.20
N PHE A 33 6.21 -3.06 -5.25
CA PHE A 33 7.61 -2.73 -5.44
C PHE A 33 8.49 -3.14 -4.25
N LEU A 34 8.03 -2.91 -3.02
CA LEU A 34 8.73 -3.31 -1.80
C LEU A 34 8.91 -4.84 -1.74
N HIS A 35 7.87 -5.60 -2.10
CA HIS A 35 7.96 -7.06 -2.28
C HIS A 35 9.03 -7.46 -3.30
N LEU A 36 9.13 -6.74 -4.43
CA LEU A 36 10.13 -7.04 -5.45
C LEU A 36 11.58 -6.81 -5.01
N ILE A 37 11.81 -5.94 -4.03
CA ILE A 37 13.15 -5.64 -3.50
C ILE A 37 13.45 -6.37 -2.19
N GLY A 38 12.54 -7.24 -1.73
CA GLY A 38 12.78 -8.20 -0.65
C GLY A 38 12.21 -7.81 0.73
N TYR A 39 11.34 -6.80 0.81
CA TYR A 39 10.50 -6.60 1.99
C TYR A 39 9.33 -7.57 1.96
N ASP A 40 8.86 -7.96 3.14
CA ASP A 40 7.70 -8.83 3.30
C ASP A 40 6.90 -8.38 4.54
N HIS A 41 5.70 -8.91 4.73
CA HIS A 41 4.83 -8.60 5.86
C HIS A 41 4.20 -9.88 6.44
N GLU A 42 4.88 -11.03 6.34
CA GLU A 42 4.38 -12.31 6.88
C GLU A 42 4.35 -12.36 8.42
N ASN A 43 5.24 -11.61 9.09
CA ASN A 43 5.26 -11.46 10.54
C ASN A 43 5.20 -9.98 10.95
N ASP A 44 4.88 -9.74 12.22
CA ASP A 44 4.61 -8.39 12.73
C ASP A 44 5.81 -7.45 12.63
N ASP A 45 7.04 -7.96 12.86
CA ASP A 45 8.27 -7.16 12.81
C ASP A 45 8.58 -6.73 11.36
N ASP A 46 8.53 -7.67 10.42
CA ASP A 46 8.74 -7.40 8.99
C ASP A 46 7.64 -6.49 8.43
N ALA A 47 6.39 -6.69 8.87
CA ALA A 47 5.28 -5.84 8.50
C ALA A 47 5.48 -4.40 9.00
N GLU A 48 5.96 -4.20 10.23
CA GLU A 48 6.20 -2.85 10.76
C GLU A 48 7.26 -2.10 9.93
N ASP A 49 8.34 -2.77 9.56
CA ASP A 49 9.41 -2.22 8.71
C ASP A 49 8.90 -1.88 7.30
N MET A 50 8.14 -2.79 6.68
CA MET A 50 7.57 -2.57 5.35
C MET A 50 6.54 -1.44 5.35
N GLU A 51 5.61 -1.45 6.29
CA GLU A 51 4.56 -0.43 6.42
C GLU A 51 5.14 0.95 6.70
N ALA A 52 6.22 1.05 7.49
CA ALA A 52 6.91 2.31 7.72
C ALA A 52 7.46 2.92 6.42
N LEU A 53 8.05 2.10 5.56
CA LEU A 53 8.54 2.52 4.24
C LEU A 53 7.40 2.90 3.29
N GLU A 54 6.29 2.16 3.30
CA GLU A 54 5.11 2.51 2.52
C GLU A 54 4.59 3.90 2.89
N ARG A 55 4.47 4.19 4.20
CA ARG A 55 4.06 5.50 4.71
C ARG A 55 5.01 6.61 4.28
N GLU A 56 6.33 6.38 4.37
CA GLU A 56 7.34 7.35 3.95
C GLU A 56 7.20 7.68 2.46
N ILE A 57 7.16 6.65 1.61
CA ILE A 57 7.07 6.80 0.15
C ILE A 57 5.77 7.50 -0.25
N LEU A 58 4.62 7.06 0.27
CA LEU A 58 3.33 7.65 -0.05
C LEU A 58 3.23 9.11 0.40
N SER A 59 3.78 9.44 1.57
CA SER A 59 3.90 10.82 2.04
C SER A 59 4.68 11.71 1.06
N THR A 60 5.78 11.20 0.47
CA THR A 60 6.53 11.95 -0.55
C THR A 60 5.74 12.19 -1.84
N LEU A 61 4.74 11.35 -2.12
CA LEU A 61 3.80 11.48 -3.23
C LEU A 61 2.58 12.35 -2.89
N GLY A 62 2.49 12.86 -1.66
CA GLY A 62 1.34 13.63 -1.18
C GLY A 62 0.10 12.78 -0.87
N ILE A 63 0.28 11.47 -0.69
CA ILE A 63 -0.78 10.51 -0.43
C ILE A 63 -0.83 10.25 1.09
N PRO A 64 -2.03 10.29 1.72
CA PRO A 64 -2.17 10.04 3.15
C PRO A 64 -1.81 8.60 3.52
N ASP A 65 -1.50 8.39 4.80
CA ASP A 65 -1.17 7.08 5.36
C ASP A 65 -2.31 6.07 5.14
N PRO A 66 -2.09 4.96 4.40
CA PRO A 66 -3.12 3.97 4.12
C PRO A 66 -3.49 3.11 5.34
N TYR A 67 -2.70 3.17 6.42
CA TYR A 67 -2.88 2.40 7.67
C TYR A 67 -3.49 3.23 8.81
N ALA A 68 -3.87 4.49 8.56
CA ALA A 68 -4.37 5.40 9.59
C ALA A 68 -5.57 4.84 10.39
N ASP A 69 -6.40 3.99 9.76
CA ASP A 69 -7.58 3.38 10.38
C ASP A 69 -7.27 2.18 11.29
N ARG A 70 -6.02 1.67 11.29
CA ARG A 70 -5.60 0.54 12.13
C ARG A 70 -5.43 0.90 13.62
N ILE A 71 -5.55 2.19 13.97
CA ILE A 71 -5.30 2.74 15.33
C ILE A 71 -6.57 2.72 16.22
N ALA A 72 -7.60 1.91 15.90
CA ALA A 72 -8.81 1.79 16.73
C ALA A 72 -8.73 0.66 17.79
#